data_AF-A0A7H8S3X2-F1
#
_entry.id   AF-A0A7H8S3X2-F1
#
_cell.length_a   1.000
_cell.length_b   1.000
_cell.length_c   1.000
_cell.angle_alpha   90.00
_cell.angle_beta   90.00
_cell.angle_gamma   90.00
#
_symmetry.space_group_name_H-M   'P 1'
#
loop_
_entity.id
_entity.type
_entity.pdbx_description
1 polymer ?
#
loop_
_entity_poly.entity_id
_entity_poly.type
_entity_poly.pdbx_seq_one_letter_code
_entity_poly.pdbx_strand_id
1 'polypeptide(L)'
;MSFSAMEAEVTKDLGVAKTAGGWQTLVDEEFIEALGEEFTYQQAAAYAKPLLEKREQQEAEKEAKIEEAKLTGEKVAIRHWQEKCNNARKNCDLDNMTEVALPDGKTKIERRHTAE
;
A
#
# COMPACT_ATOMS: atom_id res chain seq x y z
N MET A 1 4.31 -16.97 -15.08
CA MET A 1 5.76 -17.02 -15.30
C MET A 1 6.40 -17.58 -14.04
N SER A 2 7.35 -18.51 -14.19
CA SER A 2 7.90 -19.27 -13.06
C SER A 2 9.28 -18.74 -12.70
N PHE A 3 9.37 -17.99 -11.62
CA PHE A 3 10.64 -17.58 -11.01
C PHE A 3 11.31 -18.77 -10.32
N SER A 4 12.64 -18.79 -10.26
CA SER A 4 13.36 -19.72 -9.39
C SER A 4 12.96 -19.50 -7.94
N ALA A 5 12.99 -20.55 -7.11
CA ALA A 5 12.58 -20.47 -5.70
C ALA A 5 13.33 -19.36 -4.94
N MET A 6 14.61 -19.16 -5.27
CA MET A 6 15.48 -18.16 -4.66
C MET A 6 15.13 -16.72 -5.10
N GLU A 7 14.68 -16.53 -6.34
CA GLU A 7 14.22 -15.22 -6.85
C GLU A 7 12.84 -14.85 -6.27
N ALA A 8 11.98 -15.85 -6.12
CA ALA A 8 10.67 -15.67 -5.49
C ALA A 8 10.77 -15.31 -4.00
N GLU A 9 11.78 -15.80 -3.30
CA GLU A 9 12.04 -15.46 -1.89
C GLU A 9 12.62 -14.05 -1.76
N VAL A 10 13.64 -13.71 -2.57
CA VAL A 10 14.24 -12.37 -2.59
C VAL A 10 13.21 -11.29 -2.91
N THR A 11 12.36 -11.50 -3.92
CA THR A 11 11.34 -10.52 -4.30
C THR A 11 10.24 -10.36 -3.25
N LYS A 12 9.93 -11.42 -2.49
CA LYS A 12 9.00 -11.35 -1.34
C LYS A 12 9.59 -10.56 -0.17
N ASP A 13 10.84 -10.84 0.19
CA ASP A 13 11.54 -10.15 1.27
C ASP A 13 11.69 -8.66 0.97
N LEU A 14 11.95 -8.32 -0.29
CA LEU A 14 12.04 -6.95 -0.76
C LEU A 14 10.68 -6.25 -0.91
N GLY A 15 9.56 -6.94 -0.68
CA GLY A 15 8.21 -6.38 -0.74
C GLY A 15 7.70 -6.09 -2.16
N VAL A 16 8.44 -6.49 -3.19
CA VAL A 16 8.12 -6.28 -4.61
C VAL A 16 7.36 -7.47 -5.22
N ALA A 17 7.04 -8.49 -4.43
CA ALA A 17 6.20 -9.61 -4.84
C ALA A 17 5.15 -9.98 -3.81
N LYS A 18 4.00 -10.46 -4.28
CA LYS A 18 2.86 -10.91 -3.46
C LYS A 18 2.48 -12.34 -3.83
N THR A 19 2.06 -13.13 -2.85
CA THR A 19 1.52 -14.48 -3.10
C THR A 19 0.06 -14.37 -3.54
N ALA A 20 -0.26 -14.85 -4.74
CA ALA A 20 -1.61 -14.97 -5.27
C ALA A 20 -2.07 -16.43 -5.26
N GLY A 21 -3.30 -16.65 -4.78
CA GLY A 21 -3.94 -17.97 -4.79
C GLY A 21 -3.24 -19.06 -3.96
N GLY A 22 -2.27 -18.72 -3.10
CA GLY A 22 -1.58 -19.67 -2.19
C GLY A 22 -0.38 -20.41 -2.79
N TRP A 23 -0.12 -20.26 -4.08
CA TRP A 23 0.86 -21.05 -4.85
C TRP A 23 1.58 -20.25 -5.93
N GLN A 24 1.07 -19.08 -6.31
CA GLN A 24 1.69 -18.23 -7.33
C GLN A 24 2.35 -17.02 -6.67
N THR A 25 3.54 -16.66 -7.14
CA THR A 25 4.19 -15.40 -6.79
C THR A 25 3.94 -14.41 -7.92
N LEU A 26 3.30 -13.29 -7.63
CA LEU A 26 3.14 -12.16 -8.53
C LEU A 26 4.19 -11.12 -8.16
N VAL A 27 5.16 -10.89 -9.05
CA VAL A 27 6.12 -9.81 -8.95
C VAL A 27 5.48 -8.55 -9.55
N ASP A 28 5.78 -7.38 -8.96
CA ASP A 28 5.33 -6.10 -9.46
C ASP A 28 5.76 -5.90 -10.92
N GLU A 29 4.84 -5.46 -11.77
CA GLU A 29 5.14 -5.22 -13.20
C GLU A 29 6.17 -4.10 -13.36
N GLU A 30 6.11 -3.06 -12.51
CA GLU A 30 7.08 -1.96 -12.54
C GLU A 30 8.50 -2.45 -12.21
N PHE A 31 8.62 -3.48 -11.35
CA PHE A 31 9.91 -4.10 -11.03
C PHE A 31 10.49 -4.86 -12.23
N ILE A 32 9.64 -5.59 -12.96
CA ILE A 32 10.03 -6.32 -14.17
C ILE A 32 10.39 -5.33 -15.29
N GLU A 33 9.64 -4.24 -15.46
CA GLU A 33 9.97 -3.19 -16.43
C GLU A 33 11.30 -2.50 -16.10
N ALA A 34 11.59 -2.28 -14.82
CA ALA A 34 12.79 -1.57 -14.38
C ALA A 34 14.07 -2.43 -14.45
N LEU A 35 14.00 -3.71 -14.07
CA LEU A 35 15.17 -4.58 -13.93
C LEU A 35 15.23 -5.71 -14.96
N GLY A 36 14.13 -6.01 -15.63
CA GLY A 36 13.98 -7.16 -16.53
C GLY A 36 13.62 -8.44 -15.80
N GLU A 37 13.48 -9.53 -16.58
CA GLU A 37 13.17 -10.88 -16.05
C GLU A 37 14.39 -11.53 -15.38
N GLU A 38 15.61 -11.09 -15.70
CA GLU A 38 16.85 -11.52 -15.07
C GLU A 38 17.49 -10.36 -14.33
N PHE A 39 17.68 -10.51 -13.01
CA PHE A 39 18.27 -9.49 -12.17
C PHE A 39 19.18 -10.11 -11.12
N THR A 40 20.20 -9.35 -10.71
CA THR A 40 21.02 -9.72 -9.57
C THR A 40 20.36 -9.30 -8.26
N TYR A 41 20.72 -9.98 -7.17
CA TYR A 41 20.29 -9.58 -5.82
C TYR A 41 20.62 -8.11 -5.51
N GLN A 42 21.80 -7.64 -5.93
CA GLN A 42 22.22 -6.26 -5.67
C GLN A 42 21.33 -5.23 -6.40
N GLN A 43 20.92 -5.52 -7.63
CA GLN A 43 19.99 -4.67 -8.39
C GLN A 43 18.60 -4.66 -7.77
N ALA A 44 18.08 -5.83 -7.41
CA ALA A 44 16.79 -5.95 -6.73
C ALA A 44 16.78 -5.19 -5.39
N ALA A 45 17.82 -5.37 -4.57
CA ALA A 45 17.97 -4.67 -3.30
C ALA A 45 18.10 -3.15 -3.51
N ALA A 46 18.83 -2.69 -4.53
CA ALA A 46 18.96 -1.27 -4.83
C ALA A 46 17.62 -0.64 -5.25
N TYR A 47 16.80 -1.35 -6.02
CA TYR A 47 15.46 -0.91 -6.42
C TYR A 47 14.48 -0.90 -5.23
N ALA A 48 14.54 -1.93 -4.39
CA ALA A 48 13.63 -2.08 -3.26
C ALA A 48 13.95 -1.16 -2.08
N LYS A 49 15.21 -0.76 -1.86
CA LYS A 49 15.61 0.17 -0.79
C LYS A 49 14.70 1.40 -0.67
N PRO A 50 14.54 2.24 -1.72
CA PRO A 50 13.69 3.42 -1.63
C PRO A 50 12.20 3.08 -1.43
N LEU A 51 11.75 1.90 -1.87
CA LEU A 51 10.36 1.45 -1.65
C LEU A 51 10.14 1.04 -0.19
N LEU A 52 11.10 0.32 0.39
CA LEU A 52 11.09 -0.08 1.80
C LEU A 52 11.19 1.14 2.71
N GLU A 53 12.10 2.07 2.45
CA GLU A 53 12.23 3.31 3.24
C GLU A 53 10.93 4.13 3.21
N LYS A 54 10.30 4.29 2.02
CA LYS A 54 9.00 4.96 1.92
C LYS A 54 7.91 4.23 2.68
N ARG A 55 7.92 2.90 2.66
CA ARG A 55 6.93 2.09 3.36
C ARG A 55 7.11 2.18 4.88
N GLU A 56 8.34 2.09 5.37
CA GLU A 56 8.66 2.26 6.79
C GLU A 56 8.27 3.67 7.27
N GLN A 57 8.52 4.71 6.47
CA GLN A 57 8.07 6.07 6.77
C GLN A 57 6.54 6.15 6.85
N GLN A 58 5.82 5.57 5.89
CA GLN A 58 4.35 5.56 5.90
C GLN A 58 3.77 4.75 7.05
N GLU A 59 4.39 3.62 7.40
CA GLU A 59 3.99 2.79 8.55
C GLU A 59 4.25 3.55 9.86
N ALA A 60 5.41 4.21 10.01
CA ALA A 60 5.72 5.04 11.17
C ALA A 60 4.77 6.25 11.30
N GLU A 61 4.48 6.95 10.22
CA GLU A 61 3.49 8.05 10.21
C GLU A 61 2.10 7.54 10.60
N LYS A 62 1.70 6.37 10.08
CA LYS A 62 0.44 5.73 10.43
C LYS A 62 0.39 5.35 11.91
N GLU A 63 1.45 4.75 12.45
CA GLU A 63 1.53 4.39 13.86
C GLU A 63 1.48 5.63 14.76
N ALA A 64 2.22 6.69 14.42
CA ALA A 64 2.17 7.96 15.14
C ALA A 64 0.75 8.55 15.16
N LYS A 65 0.02 8.49 14.04
CA LYS A 65 -1.38 8.94 13.94
C LYS A 65 -2.33 8.06 14.75
N ILE A 66 -2.08 6.76 14.84
CA ILE A 66 -2.85 5.84 15.68
C ILE A 66 -2.59 6.12 17.16
N GLU A 67 -1.35 6.39 17.54
CA GLU A 67 -1.01 6.78 18.90
C GLU A 67 -1.63 8.13 19.28
N GLU A 68 -1.57 9.12 18.37
CA GLU A 68 -2.25 10.41 18.52
C GLU A 68 -3.76 10.24 18.76
N ALA A 69 -4.42 9.36 18.01
CA ALA A 69 -5.84 9.06 18.20
C ALA A 69 -6.15 8.40 19.55
N LYS A 70 -5.27 7.49 20.00
CA LYS A 70 -5.39 6.87 21.34
C LYS A 70 -5.19 7.89 22.47
N LEU A 71 -4.23 8.80 22.32
CA LEU A 71 -3.89 9.81 23.33
C LEU A 71 -4.96 10.90 23.42
N THR A 72 -5.46 11.38 22.28
CA THR A 72 -6.47 12.44 22.23
C THR A 72 -7.88 11.92 22.49
N GLY A 73 -8.13 10.62 22.26
CA GLY A 73 -9.47 10.05 22.29
C GLY A 73 -10.32 10.46 21.09
N GLU A 74 -9.71 11.12 20.09
CA GLU A 74 -10.38 11.61 18.89
C GLU A 74 -9.94 10.83 17.64
N LYS A 75 -10.73 10.93 16.57
CA LYS A 75 -10.35 10.36 15.28
C LYS A 75 -9.29 11.23 14.61
N VAL A 76 -8.21 10.62 14.13
CA VAL A 76 -7.11 11.35 13.47
C VAL A 76 -6.99 10.87 12.04
N ALA A 77 -6.97 11.79 11.08
CA ALA A 77 -6.83 11.41 9.67
C ALA A 77 -5.38 11.01 9.36
N ILE A 78 -5.21 9.83 8.76
CA ILE A 78 -3.92 9.27 8.35
C ILE A 78 -3.58 9.73 6.94
N ARG A 79 -4.49 9.48 5.98
CA ARG A 79 -4.28 9.83 4.57
C ARG A 79 -5.59 10.06 3.85
N HIS A 80 -5.50 10.79 2.74
CA HIS A 80 -6.64 11.13 1.89
C HIS A 80 -6.28 10.79 0.44
N TRP A 81 -7.21 10.20 -0.29
CA TRP A 81 -7.07 9.91 -1.72
C TRP A 81 -8.42 10.00 -2.42
N GLN A 82 -8.41 9.90 -3.74
CA GLN A 82 -9.62 9.89 -4.55
C GLN A 82 -9.74 8.56 -5.28
N GLU A 83 -10.95 8.00 -5.29
CA GLU A 83 -11.30 6.81 -6.06
C GLU A 83 -12.48 7.10 -6.98
N LYS A 84 -12.67 6.27 -8.00
CA LYS A 84 -13.87 6.38 -8.86
C LYS A 84 -15.13 6.22 -8.03
N CYS A 85 -16.10 7.10 -8.29
CA CYS A 85 -17.39 7.07 -7.60
C CYS A 85 -18.07 5.72 -7.82
N ASN A 86 -18.44 5.05 -6.73
CA ASN A 86 -19.05 3.72 -6.79
C ASN A 86 -20.57 3.76 -7.02
N ASN A 87 -21.14 4.95 -7.17
CA ASN A 87 -22.57 5.17 -7.27
C ASN A 87 -22.95 5.72 -8.63
N ALA A 88 -23.35 4.83 -9.54
CA ALA A 88 -23.79 5.17 -10.89
C ALA A 88 -25.06 6.04 -10.94
N ARG A 89 -25.79 6.23 -9.83
CA ARG A 89 -26.98 7.09 -9.76
C ARG A 89 -26.66 8.53 -9.35
N LYS A 90 -25.44 8.79 -8.85
CA LYS A 90 -24.99 10.13 -8.52
C LYS A 90 -24.18 10.68 -9.69
N ASN A 91 -24.31 11.98 -9.95
CA ASN A 91 -23.44 12.69 -10.89
C ASN A 91 -22.10 13.01 -10.22
N CYS A 92 -21.42 11.99 -9.70
CA CYS A 92 -20.03 12.07 -9.24
C CYS A 92 -19.14 11.18 -10.08
N ASP A 93 -18.01 11.70 -10.53
CA ASP A 93 -16.96 10.90 -11.16
C ASP A 93 -15.99 10.32 -10.13
N LEU A 94 -15.79 11.04 -9.02
CA LEU A 94 -14.85 10.72 -7.95
C LEU A 94 -15.53 10.71 -6.59
N ASP A 95 -14.94 9.93 -5.68
CA ASP A 95 -15.23 9.93 -4.25
C ASP A 95 -13.96 10.28 -3.48
N ASN A 96 -14.09 11.12 -2.46
CA ASN A 96 -13.02 11.42 -1.53
C ASN A 96 -12.95 10.32 -0.47
N MET A 97 -11.81 9.66 -0.39
CA MET A 97 -11.51 8.60 0.56
C MET A 97 -10.59 9.15 1.64
N THR A 98 -10.94 8.90 2.90
CA THR A 98 -10.12 9.29 4.06
C THR A 98 -9.90 8.08 4.95
N GLU A 99 -8.65 7.70 5.18
CA GLU A 99 -8.30 6.72 6.21
C GLU A 99 -8.09 7.46 7.53
N VAL A 100 -8.85 7.08 8.55
CA VAL A 100 -8.79 7.65 9.90
C VAL A 100 -8.34 6.60 10.90
N ALA A 101 -7.44 6.99 11.80
CA ALA A 101 -7.15 6.28 13.03
C ALA A 101 -8.26 6.54 14.05
N LEU A 102 -8.73 5.46 14.68
CA LEU A 102 -9.73 5.50 15.73
C LEU A 102 -9.04 5.41 17.12
N PRO A 103 -9.68 5.93 18.19
CA PRO A 103 -9.15 5.85 19.55
C PRO A 103 -8.96 4.43 20.08
N ASP A 104 -9.65 3.44 19.49
CA ASP A 104 -9.50 2.02 19.82
C ASP A 104 -8.24 1.38 19.20
N GLY A 105 -7.44 2.19 18.48
CA GLY A 105 -6.23 1.76 17.80
C GLY A 105 -6.44 1.13 16.44
N LYS A 106 -7.69 1.07 15.93
CA LYS A 106 -7.98 0.57 14.59
C LYS A 106 -7.96 1.69 13.57
N THR A 107 -7.94 1.32 12.29
CA THR A 107 -8.12 2.26 11.18
C THR A 107 -9.43 2.00 10.46
N LYS A 108 -10.07 3.06 10.00
CA LYS A 108 -11.32 3.01 9.23
C LYS A 108 -11.16 3.85 7.97
N ILE A 109 -11.74 3.40 6.87
CA ILE A 109 -11.82 4.17 5.63
C ILE A 109 -13.21 4.80 5.53
N GLU A 110 -13.27 6.13 5.44
CA GLU A 110 -14.48 6.91 5.24
C GLU A 110 -14.53 7.39 3.79
N ARG A 111 -15.62 7.08 3.08
CA ARG A 111 -15.87 7.49 1.69
C ARG A 111 -16.90 8.61 1.67
N ARG A 112 -16.60 9.72 1.00
CA ARG A 112 -17.51 10.85 0.78
C ARG A 112 -17.61 11.17 -0.71
N HIS A 113 -18.81 11.06 -1.27
CA HIS A 113 -19.09 11.48 -2.65
C HIS A 113 -18.82 12.98 -2.83
N THR A 114 -18.21 13.36 -3.95
CA THR A 114 -17.93 14.78 -4.23
C THR A 114 -19.19 15.58 -4.56
N ALA A 115 -20.25 14.90 -5.03
CA ALA A 115 -21.59 15.48 -5.22
C ALA A 115 -22.48 15.11 -4.01
N GLU A 116 -22.59 16.04 -3.06
CA GLU A 116 -23.59 15.99 -1.98
C GLU A 116 -24.99 16.33 -2.48
#